data_AF-A0A6H1TY89-F1
#
_entry.id   AF-A0A6H1TY89-F1
#
_cell.length_a   1.000
_cell.length_b   1.000
_cell.length_c   1.000
_cell.angle_alpha   90.00
_cell.angle_beta   90.00
_cell.angle_gamma   90.00
#
_symmetry.space_group_name_H-M   'P 1'
#
loop_
_entity.id
_entity.type
_entity.pdbx_description
1 polymer ?
#
loop_
_entity_poly.entity_id
_entity_poly.type
_entity_poly.pdbx_seq_one_letter_code
_entity_poly.pdbx_strand_id
1 'polypeptide(L)'
;MSQATVKTESVYQLKVSLTESNPPIWRRIQVPSHITLYKLQRILQIVMGWKNAHLHQFTIAGTAYGQSHPEYGLEMKTERRARLDELITQEGDRFIYEYDLDESWEHQLELEKILAPEAKVHYPRCLDGERASPPEDCGGMRGYQELLEILDNPDDPEYAETVEWLGGEFDPDAFDLEGVNRQLKTIR
;
A
#
# COMPACT_ATOMS: atom_id res chain seq x y z
N MET A 1 -43.25 1.54 -5.06
CA MET A 1 -42.12 1.34 -5.98
C MET A 1 -40.96 2.14 -5.40
N SER A 2 -40.02 1.48 -4.74
CA SER A 2 -38.83 2.14 -4.18
C SER A 2 -37.92 2.51 -5.35
N GLN A 3 -37.66 3.81 -5.51
CA GLN A 3 -36.60 4.27 -6.39
C GLN A 3 -35.28 3.79 -5.79
N ALA A 4 -34.58 2.91 -6.49
CA ALA A 4 -33.18 2.65 -6.21
C ALA A 4 -32.42 3.96 -6.47
N THR A 5 -31.94 4.59 -5.41
CA THR A 5 -30.97 5.69 -5.53
C THR A 5 -29.74 5.15 -6.24
N VAL A 6 -29.48 5.63 -7.45
CA VAL A 6 -28.22 5.38 -8.15
C VAL A 6 -27.13 6.02 -7.30
N LYS A 7 -26.39 5.22 -6.54
CA LYS A 7 -25.21 5.67 -5.79
C LYS A 7 -24.21 6.15 -6.85
N THR A 8 -24.02 7.46 -6.98
CA THR A 8 -23.05 8.04 -7.91
C THR A 8 -21.69 7.43 -7.62
N GLU A 9 -21.04 6.87 -8.65
CA GLU A 9 -19.67 6.38 -8.51
C GLU A 9 -18.80 7.55 -8.05
N SER A 10 -18.03 7.34 -6.98
CA SER A 10 -17.09 8.33 -6.47
C SER A 10 -15.66 7.79 -6.56
N VAL A 11 -14.70 8.69 -6.52
CA VAL A 11 -13.28 8.37 -6.49
C VAL A 11 -12.75 8.78 -5.12
N TYR A 12 -12.10 7.85 -4.45
CA TYR A 12 -11.42 8.12 -3.19
C TYR A 12 -9.98 8.49 -3.48
N GLN A 13 -9.54 9.64 -2.98
CA GLN A 13 -8.14 9.99 -2.88
C GLN A 13 -7.62 9.51 -1.53
N LEU A 14 -6.68 8.58 -1.55
CA LEU A 14 -6.06 8.02 -0.36
C LEU A 14 -4.61 8.46 -0.28
N LYS A 15 -4.18 8.89 0.91
CA LYS A 15 -2.75 8.93 1.25
C LYS A 15 -2.38 7.63 1.93
N VAL A 16 -1.34 6.97 1.43
CA VAL A 16 -0.75 5.74 1.97
C VAL A 16 0.61 6.13 2.53
N SER A 17 0.85 5.91 3.82
CA SER A 17 2.14 6.24 4.45
C SER A 17 2.67 5.01 5.16
N LEU A 18 3.91 4.62 4.87
CA LEU A 18 4.59 3.57 5.63
C LEU A 18 4.91 4.12 7.02
N THR A 19 4.42 3.45 8.06
CA THR A 19 4.65 3.88 9.44
C THR A 19 6.12 3.68 9.82
N GLU A 20 6.57 4.38 10.87
CA GLU A 20 7.95 4.34 11.39
C GLU A 20 9.07 4.82 10.44
N SER A 21 8.77 5.07 9.16
CA SER A 21 9.72 5.60 8.21
C SER A 21 10.08 7.07 8.50
N ASN A 22 11.38 7.36 8.55
CA ASN A 22 11.91 8.72 8.63
C ASN A 22 13.22 8.82 7.83
N PRO A 23 13.30 9.59 6.73
CA PRO A 23 12.23 10.43 6.16
C PRO A 23 10.99 9.64 5.67
N PRO A 24 9.80 10.29 5.59
CA PRO A 24 8.55 9.61 5.26
C PRO A 24 8.57 8.94 3.88
N ILE A 25 8.06 7.71 3.81
CA ILE A 25 7.79 7.00 2.55
C ILE A 25 6.27 6.96 2.35
N TRP A 26 5.78 7.53 1.25
CA TRP A 26 4.34 7.67 1.04
C TRP A 26 3.92 7.72 -0.42
N ARG A 27 2.64 7.43 -0.66
CA ARG A 27 1.97 7.51 -1.97
C ARG A 27 0.62 8.21 -1.82
N ARG A 28 0.21 8.96 -2.84
CA ARG A 28 -1.15 9.49 -2.95
C ARG A 28 -1.81 8.88 -4.17
N ILE A 29 -2.85 8.10 -3.95
CA ILE A 29 -3.54 7.34 -4.99
C ILE A 29 -5.00 7.77 -5.10
N GLN A 30 -5.57 7.54 -6.27
CA GLN A 30 -7.00 7.64 -6.50
C GLN A 30 -7.54 6.30 -6.96
N VAL A 31 -8.60 5.85 -6.31
CA VAL A 31 -9.24 4.55 -6.55
C VAL A 31 -10.77 4.73 -6.66
N PRO A 32 -11.47 3.89 -7.44
CA PRO A 32 -12.93 3.89 -7.41
C PRO A 32 -13.40 3.52 -6.00
N SER A 33 -14.35 4.26 -5.42
CA SER A 33 -14.77 4.05 -4.03
C SER A 33 -15.39 2.67 -3.79
N HIS A 34 -15.99 2.08 -4.83
CA HIS A 34 -16.69 0.80 -4.75
C HIS A 34 -15.77 -0.43 -4.84
N ILE A 35 -14.45 -0.26 -4.95
CA ILE A 35 -13.54 -1.42 -4.98
C ILE A 35 -13.59 -2.20 -3.67
N THR A 36 -13.25 -3.47 -3.75
CA THR A 36 -13.07 -4.29 -2.55
C THR A 36 -11.68 -4.10 -1.94
N LEU A 37 -11.53 -4.41 -0.66
CA LEU A 37 -10.22 -4.42 0.01
C LEU A 37 -9.22 -5.35 -0.70
N TYR A 38 -9.69 -6.47 -1.26
CA TYR A 38 -8.86 -7.34 -2.12
C TYR A 38 -8.31 -6.63 -3.37
N LYS A 39 -9.07 -5.72 -3.98
CA LYS A 39 -8.57 -4.95 -5.12
C LYS A 39 -7.66 -3.82 -4.64
N LEU A 40 -7.97 -3.21 -3.49
CA LEU A 40 -7.12 -2.20 -2.86
C LEU A 40 -5.74 -2.76 -2.51
N GLN A 41 -5.64 -3.95 -1.91
CA GLN A 41 -4.33 -4.54 -1.55
C GLN A 41 -3.43 -4.68 -2.79
N ARG A 42 -3.97 -5.15 -3.92
CA ARG A 42 -3.21 -5.28 -5.16
C ARG A 42 -2.72 -3.94 -5.70
N ILE A 43 -3.47 -2.87 -5.46
CA ILE A 43 -3.06 -1.51 -5.80
C ILE A 43 -1.92 -1.07 -4.88
N LEU A 44 -2.04 -1.34 -3.57
CA LEU A 44 -1.01 -1.02 -2.57
C LEU A 44 0.32 -1.72 -2.91
N GLN A 45 0.27 -3.01 -3.24
CA GLN A 45 1.44 -3.77 -3.69
C GLN A 45 2.16 -3.09 -4.88
N ILE A 46 1.41 -2.66 -5.89
CA ILE A 46 1.99 -1.97 -7.05
C ILE A 46 2.60 -0.62 -6.67
N VAL A 47 1.88 0.21 -5.90
CA VAL A 47 2.37 1.56 -5.59
C VAL A 47 3.51 1.56 -4.58
N MET A 48 3.60 0.52 -3.75
CA MET A 48 4.74 0.30 -2.85
C MET A 48 5.87 -0.49 -3.51
N GLY A 49 5.69 -1.07 -4.70
CA GLY A 49 6.74 -1.79 -5.41
C GLY A 49 7.02 -3.20 -4.87
N TRP A 50 6.03 -3.81 -4.23
CA TRP A 50 6.11 -5.14 -3.62
C TRP A 50 5.49 -6.23 -4.49
N LYS A 51 5.83 -7.48 -4.19
CA LYS A 51 5.59 -8.64 -5.05
C LYS A 51 4.38 -9.47 -4.61
N ASN A 52 3.70 -9.08 -3.53
CA ASN A 52 2.54 -9.80 -2.99
C ASN A 52 2.88 -11.27 -2.66
N ALA A 53 4.04 -11.50 -2.04
CA ALA A 53 4.55 -12.81 -1.66
C ALA A 53 4.12 -13.24 -0.24
N HIS A 54 3.76 -12.29 0.62
CA HIS A 54 3.48 -12.54 2.03
C HIS A 54 1.99 -12.34 2.37
N LEU A 55 1.61 -12.76 3.58
CA LEU A 55 0.28 -12.49 4.12
C LEU A 55 0.09 -11.00 4.42
N HIS A 56 -1.17 -10.56 4.41
CA HIS A 56 -1.54 -9.19 4.67
C HIS A 56 -2.89 -9.09 5.36
N GLN A 57 -3.16 -7.93 5.97
CA GLN A 57 -4.46 -7.61 6.54
C GLN A 57 -4.77 -6.12 6.46
N PHE A 58 -6.06 -5.79 6.54
CA PHE A 58 -6.54 -4.45 6.85
C PHE A 58 -7.17 -4.44 8.23
N THR A 59 -6.91 -3.41 9.02
CA THR A 59 -7.61 -3.16 10.28
C THR A 59 -8.44 -1.88 10.15
N ILE A 60 -9.76 -2.04 10.14
CA ILE A 60 -10.73 -0.95 10.00
C ILE A 60 -11.70 -1.02 11.18
N ALA A 61 -11.76 0.05 11.97
CA ALA A 61 -12.63 0.14 13.16
C ALA A 61 -12.52 -1.09 14.09
N GLY A 62 -11.29 -1.58 14.31
CA GLY A 62 -10.99 -2.74 15.16
C GLY A 62 -11.35 -4.11 14.54
N THR A 63 -11.79 -4.14 13.29
CA THR A 63 -12.05 -5.39 12.56
C THR A 63 -10.92 -5.68 11.57
N ALA A 64 -10.35 -6.88 11.64
CA ALA A 64 -9.37 -7.38 10.68
C ALA A 64 -10.05 -7.95 9.43
N TYR A 65 -9.53 -7.59 8.26
CA TYR A 65 -9.95 -8.09 6.95
C TYR A 65 -8.75 -8.63 6.18
N GLY A 66 -8.86 -9.82 5.63
CA GLY A 66 -7.75 -10.46 4.91
C GLY A 66 -8.11 -11.88 4.50
N GLN A 67 -7.08 -12.70 4.29
CA GLN A 67 -7.24 -14.14 4.17
C GLN A 67 -7.18 -14.78 5.56
N SER A 68 -8.27 -15.43 5.98
CA SER A 68 -8.28 -16.14 7.27
C SER A 68 -7.39 -17.37 7.20
N HIS A 69 -6.60 -17.58 8.26
CA HIS A 69 -5.83 -18.79 8.50
C HIS A 69 -6.06 -19.27 9.95
N PRO A 70 -7.18 -19.95 10.22
CA PRO A 70 -7.53 -20.41 11.56
C PRO A 70 -6.45 -21.31 12.19
N GLU A 71 -5.69 -22.05 11.38
CA GLU A 71 -4.57 -22.88 11.80
C GLU A 71 -3.44 -22.08 12.47
N TYR A 72 -3.32 -20.79 12.16
CA TYR A 72 -2.36 -19.86 12.75
C TYR A 72 -3.03 -18.87 13.73
N GLY A 73 -4.30 -19.11 14.11
CA GLY A 73 -5.05 -18.21 14.98
C GLY A 73 -5.48 -16.89 14.32
N LEU A 74 -5.38 -16.80 12.98
CA LEU A 74 -5.70 -15.60 12.21
C LEU A 74 -7.15 -15.66 11.70
N GLU A 75 -8.10 -15.28 12.55
CA GLU A 75 -9.51 -15.14 12.17
C GLU A 75 -9.81 -13.72 11.66
N MET A 76 -9.98 -13.58 10.35
CA MET A 76 -10.26 -12.30 9.68
C MET A 76 -11.54 -12.36 8.85
N LYS A 77 -12.21 -11.22 8.66
CA LYS A 77 -13.29 -11.11 7.68
C LYS A 77 -12.72 -11.13 6.26
N THR A 78 -13.48 -11.68 5.31
CA THR A 78 -13.00 -11.73 3.92
C THR A 78 -12.90 -10.34 3.28
N GLU A 79 -11.70 -9.99 2.82
CA GLU A 79 -11.44 -8.75 2.06
C GLU A 79 -12.07 -8.75 0.66
N ARG A 80 -12.40 -9.94 0.12
CA ARG A 80 -12.89 -10.10 -1.26
C ARG A 80 -14.29 -9.55 -1.48
N ARG A 81 -15.08 -9.38 -0.42
CA ARG A 81 -16.45 -8.84 -0.45
C ARG A 81 -16.59 -7.54 0.33
N ALA A 82 -15.57 -7.15 1.09
CA ALA A 82 -15.54 -5.93 1.87
C ALA A 82 -15.28 -4.74 0.94
N ARG A 83 -16.29 -3.88 0.72
CA ARG A 83 -16.16 -2.69 -0.14
C ARG A 83 -15.61 -1.51 0.64
N LEU A 84 -14.72 -0.74 0.01
CA LEU A 84 -14.10 0.43 0.61
C LEU A 84 -15.14 1.48 1.01
N ASP A 85 -16.08 1.82 0.13
CA ASP A 85 -17.16 2.80 0.37
C ASP A 85 -18.27 2.37 1.34
N GLU A 86 -18.19 1.15 1.89
CA GLU A 86 -19.05 0.67 2.97
C GLU A 86 -18.36 0.77 4.33
N LEU A 87 -17.02 0.86 4.35
CA LEU A 87 -16.19 0.80 5.54
C LEU A 87 -15.56 2.15 5.88
N ILE A 88 -15.20 2.92 4.86
CA ILE A 88 -14.55 4.22 4.93
C ILE A 88 -15.48 5.19 4.21
N THR A 89 -16.04 6.16 4.92
CA THR A 89 -17.19 6.94 4.42
C THR A 89 -17.01 8.45 4.50
N GLN A 90 -16.03 8.93 5.25
CA GLN A 90 -15.81 10.35 5.49
C GLN A 90 -14.35 10.73 5.21
N GLU A 91 -14.16 11.93 4.67
CA GLU A 91 -12.82 12.53 4.58
C GLU A 91 -12.21 12.63 5.99
N GLY A 92 -10.96 12.23 6.12
CA GLY A 92 -10.25 12.09 7.40
C GLY A 92 -10.37 10.70 8.04
N ASP A 93 -11.22 9.80 7.53
CA ASP A 93 -11.24 8.40 7.99
C ASP A 93 -9.86 7.76 7.76
N ARG A 94 -9.38 7.03 8.78
CA ARG A 94 -8.09 6.35 8.77
C ARG A 94 -8.23 4.88 9.08
N PHE A 95 -7.37 4.09 8.46
CA PHE A 95 -7.30 2.65 8.66
C PHE A 95 -5.90 2.14 8.34
N ILE A 96 -5.64 0.91 8.77
CA ILE A 96 -4.32 0.29 8.63
C ILE A 96 -4.36 -0.80 7.56
N TYR A 97 -3.30 -0.87 6.76
CA TYR A 97 -2.94 -2.02 5.93
C TYR A 97 -1.57 -2.53 6.37
N GLU A 98 -1.49 -3.78 6.77
CA GLU A 98 -0.24 -4.44 7.14
C GLU A 98 0.10 -5.48 6.08
N TYR A 99 1.31 -5.43 5.57
CA TYR A 99 1.87 -6.40 4.63
C TYR A 99 3.06 -7.09 5.26
N ASP A 100 3.21 -8.37 4.95
CA ASP A 100 4.19 -9.26 5.57
C ASP A 100 4.03 -9.29 7.10
N LEU A 101 3.16 -10.19 7.58
CA LEU A 101 2.85 -10.28 9.01
C LEU A 101 4.06 -10.73 9.86
N ASP A 102 5.15 -11.19 9.24
CA ASP A 102 6.39 -11.53 9.93
C ASP A 102 7.30 -10.29 10.10
N GLU A 103 7.39 -9.42 9.09
CA GLU A 103 8.18 -8.18 9.12
C GLU A 103 7.40 -6.93 9.55
N SER A 104 6.06 -7.03 9.58
CA SER A 104 5.09 -6.02 9.99
C SER A 104 5.22 -4.68 9.25
N TRP A 105 5.14 -4.72 7.92
CA TRP A 105 5.09 -3.49 7.12
C TRP A 105 3.72 -2.81 7.22
N GLU A 106 3.57 -1.96 8.23
CA GLU A 106 2.33 -1.25 8.50
C GLU A 106 2.21 0.05 7.69
N HIS A 107 1.05 0.26 7.09
CA HIS A 107 0.69 1.46 6.35
C HIS A 107 -0.52 2.10 6.98
N GLN A 108 -0.40 3.39 7.27
CA GLN A 108 -1.57 4.20 7.56
C GLN A 108 -2.17 4.71 6.26
N LEU A 109 -3.43 4.37 6.01
CA LEU A 109 -4.24 4.92 4.93
C LEU A 109 -5.17 5.99 5.48
N GLU A 110 -5.24 7.13 4.80
CA GLU A 110 -6.16 8.22 5.10
C GLU A 110 -6.99 8.57 3.86
N LEU A 111 -8.31 8.65 4.02
CA LEU A 111 -9.20 9.20 3.00
C LEU A 111 -9.10 10.72 2.98
N GLU A 112 -8.25 11.26 2.12
CA GLU A 112 -8.06 12.71 2.02
C GLU A 112 -9.24 13.40 1.34
N LYS A 113 -9.79 12.81 0.27
CA LYS A 113 -10.88 13.43 -0.52
C LYS A 113 -11.85 12.40 -1.12
N ILE A 114 -13.12 12.78 -1.19
CA ILE A 114 -14.16 12.09 -1.96
C ILE A 114 -14.53 12.95 -3.17
N LEU A 115 -14.22 12.44 -4.37
CA LEU A 115 -14.30 13.21 -5.60
C LEU A 115 -15.31 12.60 -6.58
N ALA A 116 -15.88 13.45 -7.45
CA ALA A 116 -16.56 12.97 -8.63
C ALA A 116 -15.54 12.38 -9.62
N PRO A 117 -15.85 11.27 -10.33
CA PRO A 117 -15.00 10.73 -11.37
C PRO A 117 -14.79 11.75 -12.48
N GLU A 118 -13.54 11.90 -12.92
CA GLU A 118 -13.20 12.78 -14.02
C GLU A 118 -13.38 12.07 -15.37
N ALA A 119 -13.98 12.75 -16.34
CA ALA A 119 -14.18 12.20 -17.67
C ALA A 119 -12.83 11.88 -18.35
N LYS A 120 -12.72 10.70 -18.96
CA LYS A 120 -11.53 10.19 -19.67
C LYS A 120 -10.30 9.93 -18.77
N VAL A 121 -10.47 9.94 -17.46
CA VAL A 121 -9.43 9.49 -16.51
C VAL A 121 -9.61 8.00 -16.25
N HIS A 122 -8.50 7.27 -16.23
CA HIS A 122 -8.46 5.87 -15.81
C HIS A 122 -8.13 5.78 -14.32
N TYR A 123 -8.83 4.90 -13.61
CA TYR A 123 -8.58 4.56 -12.21
C TYR A 123 -8.30 3.06 -12.08
N PRO A 124 -7.44 2.63 -11.14
CA PRO A 124 -6.70 3.46 -10.19
C PRO A 124 -5.56 4.25 -10.84
N ARG A 125 -5.12 5.33 -10.19
CA ARG A 125 -3.92 6.09 -10.56
C ARG A 125 -3.17 6.56 -9.32
N CYS A 126 -1.86 6.70 -9.44
CA CYS A 126 -1.04 7.38 -8.45
C CYS A 126 -0.87 8.84 -8.89
N LEU A 127 -1.08 9.78 -7.98
CA LEU A 127 -0.94 11.21 -8.23
C LEU A 127 0.45 11.70 -7.88
N ASP A 128 1.03 11.15 -6.81
CA ASP A 128 2.24 11.65 -6.18
C ASP A 128 2.81 10.63 -5.20
N GLY A 129 4.05 10.82 -4.78
CA GLY A 129 4.72 10.00 -3.79
C GLY A 129 6.19 10.35 -3.66
N GLU A 130 6.80 9.88 -2.59
CA GLU A 130 8.22 10.14 -2.30
C GLU A 130 8.89 8.89 -1.78
N ARG A 131 10.17 8.74 -2.15
CA ARG A 131 11.10 7.69 -1.70
C ARG A 131 10.75 6.29 -2.13
N ALA A 132 11.76 5.44 -2.25
CA ALA A 132 11.58 4.03 -2.53
C ALA A 132 11.03 3.35 -1.26
N SER A 133 10.15 2.36 -1.45
CA SER A 133 9.76 1.52 -0.31
C SER A 133 10.91 0.57 0.05
N PRO A 134 10.97 0.09 1.29
CA PRO A 134 11.94 -0.94 1.67
C PRO A 134 11.83 -2.16 0.76
N PRO A 135 12.96 -2.79 0.37
CA PRO A 135 12.95 -4.10 -0.25
C PRO A 135 12.23 -5.11 0.64
N GLU A 136 11.47 -6.03 0.04
CA GLU A 136 10.92 -7.17 0.78
C GLU A 136 12.06 -8.01 1.37
N ASP A 137 11.79 -8.70 2.48
CA ASP A 137 12.72 -9.59 3.18
C ASP A 137 13.97 -8.87 3.75
N CYS A 138 13.92 -7.55 3.94
CA CYS A 138 15.03 -6.79 4.52
C CYS A 138 15.04 -6.78 6.05
N GLY A 139 14.13 -7.51 6.72
CA GLY A 139 14.08 -7.61 8.17
C GLY A 139 13.25 -6.51 8.86
N GLY A 140 12.16 -6.07 8.21
CA GLY A 140 11.30 -5.01 8.73
C GLY A 140 12.00 -3.64 8.82
N MET A 141 11.37 -2.68 9.51
CA MET A 141 11.89 -1.31 9.58
C MET A 141 13.32 -1.21 10.12
N ARG A 142 13.66 -2.05 11.12
CA ARG A 142 15.00 -2.10 11.68
C ARG A 142 16.03 -2.54 10.65
N GLY A 143 15.77 -3.63 9.96
CA GLY A 143 16.68 -4.13 8.93
C GLY A 143 16.79 -3.19 7.73
N TYR A 144 15.71 -2.47 7.39
CA TYR A 144 15.79 -1.39 6.41
C TYR A 144 16.69 -0.23 6.85
N GLN A 145 16.67 0.16 8.13
CA GLN A 145 17.58 1.20 8.64
C GLN A 145 19.03 0.74 8.60
N GLU A 146 19.31 -0.49 9.05
CA GLU A 146 20.63 -1.12 8.96
C GLU A 146 21.13 -1.17 7.50
N LEU A 147 20.25 -1.54 6.56
CA LEU A 147 20.52 -1.52 5.12
C LEU A 147 20.96 -0.13 4.64
N LEU A 148 20.24 0.94 5.02
CA LEU A 148 20.59 2.31 4.60
C LEU A 148 21.93 2.76 5.19
N GLU A 149 22.23 2.40 6.43
CA GLU A 149 23.53 2.72 7.06
C GLU A 149 24.69 2.05 6.33
N ILE A 150 24.53 0.77 5.95
CA ILE A 150 25.52 0.05 5.16
C ILE A 150 25.70 0.74 3.79
N LEU A 151 24.62 1.05 3.08
CA LEU A 151 24.68 1.66 1.74
C LEU A 151 25.28 3.09 1.74
N ASP A 152 25.20 3.82 2.85
CA ASP A 152 25.82 5.15 2.98
C ASP A 152 27.34 5.06 3.21
N ASN A 153 27.87 3.88 3.54
CA ASN A 153 29.29 3.65 3.81
C ASN A 153 29.90 2.57 2.90
N PRO A 154 30.46 2.92 1.72
CA PRO A 154 31.12 1.97 0.83
C PRO A 154 32.31 1.20 1.42
N ASP A 155 32.88 1.66 2.54
CA ASP A 155 33.95 0.97 3.26
C ASP A 155 33.44 -0.01 4.33
N ASP A 156 32.12 -0.10 4.53
CA ASP A 156 31.51 -1.06 5.45
C ASP A 156 31.82 -2.51 4.99
N PRO A 157 32.23 -3.41 5.91
CA PRO A 157 32.53 -4.80 5.55
C PRO A 157 31.35 -5.55 4.91
N GLU A 158 30.11 -5.14 5.16
CA GLU A 158 28.90 -5.77 4.61
C GLU A 158 28.44 -5.14 3.28
N TYR A 159 29.00 -3.99 2.87
CA TYR A 159 28.55 -3.22 1.69
C TYR A 159 28.44 -4.07 0.41
N ALA A 160 29.49 -4.83 0.09
CA ALA A 160 29.52 -5.62 -1.14
C ALA A 160 28.47 -6.74 -1.15
N GLU A 161 28.27 -7.40 0.00
CA GLU A 161 27.25 -8.46 0.16
C GLU A 161 25.85 -7.86 0.07
N THR A 162 25.62 -6.70 0.69
CA THR A 162 24.35 -5.97 0.64
C THR A 162 23.98 -5.57 -0.80
N VAL A 163 24.91 -5.01 -1.57
CA VAL A 163 24.67 -4.64 -2.98
C VAL A 163 24.38 -5.87 -3.84
N GLU A 164 25.09 -6.98 -3.61
CA GLU A 164 24.81 -8.24 -4.29
C GLU A 164 23.41 -8.78 -3.97
N TRP A 165 23.02 -8.76 -2.69
CA TRP A 165 21.69 -9.19 -2.23
C TRP A 165 20.56 -8.34 -2.84
N LEU A 166 20.75 -7.02 -2.93
CA LEU A 166 19.80 -6.12 -3.60
C LEU A 166 19.66 -6.40 -5.10
N GLY A 167 20.65 -7.07 -5.71
CA GLY A 167 20.69 -7.35 -7.14
C GLY A 167 20.95 -6.12 -8.00
N GLY A 168 21.50 -5.04 -7.42
CA GLY A 168 21.79 -3.79 -8.12
C GLY A 168 21.80 -2.57 -7.20
N GLU A 169 21.89 -1.38 -7.81
CA GLU A 169 21.80 -0.11 -7.08
C GLU A 169 20.39 0.11 -6.51
N PHE A 170 20.33 0.54 -5.26
CA PHE A 170 19.10 0.96 -4.58
C PHE A 170 19.22 2.44 -4.19
N ASP A 171 18.39 3.28 -4.79
CA ASP A 171 18.26 4.69 -4.42
C ASP A 171 17.04 4.84 -3.48
N PRO A 172 17.25 5.11 -2.17
CA PRO A 172 16.16 5.22 -1.21
C PRO A 172 15.26 6.44 -1.46
N ASP A 173 15.72 7.44 -2.22
CA ASP A 173 14.96 8.65 -2.50
C ASP A 173 14.21 8.59 -3.84
N ALA A 174 14.44 7.55 -4.63
CA ALA A 174 13.80 7.37 -5.93
C ALA A 174 12.29 7.03 -5.84
N PHE A 175 11.50 7.62 -6.74
CA PHE A 175 10.11 7.23 -6.96
C PHE A 175 9.68 7.43 -8.42
N ASP A 176 9.45 6.32 -9.16
CA ASP A 176 8.98 6.36 -10.56
C ASP A 176 7.43 6.42 -10.64
N LEU A 177 6.89 7.63 -10.53
CA LEU A 177 5.45 7.88 -10.64
C LEU A 177 4.85 7.38 -11.97
N GLU A 178 5.58 7.53 -13.07
CA GLU A 178 5.09 7.09 -14.38
C GLU A 178 5.06 5.57 -14.48
N GLY A 179 6.10 4.89 -14.00
CA GLY A 179 6.19 3.44 -13.91
C GLY A 179 5.09 2.83 -13.08
N VAL A 180 4.84 3.38 -11.90
CA VAL A 180 3.71 2.98 -11.05
C VAL A 180 2.38 3.10 -11.83
N ASN A 181 2.15 4.24 -12.49
CA ASN A 181 0.92 4.43 -13.27
C ASN A 181 0.83 3.52 -14.51
N ARG A 182 1.96 3.13 -15.12
CA ARG A 182 1.96 2.11 -16.19
C ARG A 182 1.51 0.76 -15.65
N GLN A 183 2.01 0.36 -14.47
CA GLN A 183 1.62 -0.92 -13.84
C GLN A 183 0.17 -0.93 -13.37
N LEU A 184 -0.33 0.19 -12.81
CA LEU A 184 -1.72 0.30 -12.35
C LEU A 184 -2.76 0.07 -13.47
N LYS A 185 -2.41 0.34 -14.74
CA LYS A 185 -3.29 0.05 -15.89
C LYS A 185 -3.51 -1.45 -16.12
N THR A 186 -2.73 -2.33 -15.50
CA THR A 186 -2.89 -3.78 -15.60
C THR A 186 -3.93 -4.34 -14.62
N ILE A 187 -4.32 -3.55 -13.61
CA ILE A 187 -5.36 -3.92 -12.65
C ILE A 187 -6.72 -3.88 -13.34
N ARG A 188 -7.36 -5.05 -13.46
CA ARG A 188 -8.71 -5.22 -14.01
C ARG A 188 -9.78 -5.01 -12.95
#